data_AF-A0A2V7FCM2-F1
#
_entry.id   AF-A0A2V7FCM2-F1
#
_cell.length_a   1.000
_cell.length_b   1.000
_cell.length_c   1.000
_cell.angle_alpha   90.00
_cell.angle_beta   90.00
_cell.angle_gamma   90.00
#
_symmetry.space_group_name_H-M   'P 1'
#
loop_
_entity.id
_entity.type
_entity.pdbx_description
1 polymer ?
#
loop_
_entity_poly.entity_id
_entity_poly.type
_entity_poly.pdbx_seq_one_letter_code
_entity_poly.pdbx_strand_id
1 'polypeptide(L)'
;VKTMGMRITKLRPFGGFCAETAGAITLIGTALGGIPVSTTHTITGAIMGVGAMQRFSAVRWGVAGRIVWAWILTIPASAIVAGAAWFLIRLLAT
;
A
#
# COMPACT_ATOMS: atom_id res chain seq x y z
N VAL A 1 2.34 -1.97 -15.12
CA VAL A 1 2.50 -2.55 -13.76
C VAL A 1 3.68 -3.53 -13.63
N LYS A 2 4.74 -3.45 -14.46
CA LYS A 2 5.86 -4.44 -14.42
C LYS A 2 6.82 -4.30 -13.23
N THR A 3 6.73 -3.25 -12.41
CA THR A 3 7.85 -2.85 -11.51
C THR A 3 7.55 -2.90 -10.01
N MET A 4 6.28 -2.83 -9.58
CA MET A 4 5.92 -2.86 -8.16
C MET A 4 5.59 -4.29 -7.68
N GLY A 5 4.58 -4.94 -8.26
CA GLY A 5 4.15 -6.30 -7.84
C GLY A 5 5.23 -7.37 -8.06
N MET A 6 5.97 -7.29 -9.17
CA MET A 6 7.05 -8.24 -9.51
C MET A 6 8.22 -8.22 -8.52
N ARG A 7 8.39 -7.12 -7.77
CA ARG A 7 9.43 -7.02 -6.73
C ARG A 7 9.03 -7.68 -5.42
N ILE A 8 7.75 -7.98 -5.23
CA ILE A 8 7.20 -8.59 -4.01
C ILE A 8 6.96 -10.08 -4.24
N THR A 9 6.34 -10.45 -5.35
CA THR A 9 6.17 -11.84 -5.77
C THR A 9 6.16 -11.95 -7.29
N LYS A 10 6.57 -13.10 -7.84
CA LYS A 10 6.52 -13.34 -9.29
C LYS A 10 5.08 -13.65 -9.70
N LEU A 11 4.34 -12.63 -10.13
CA LEU A 11 2.96 -12.79 -10.57
C LEU A 11 2.90 -13.43 -11.97
N ARG A 12 2.17 -14.53 -12.08
CA ARG A 12 1.66 -15.03 -13.37
C ARG A 12 0.41 -14.23 -13.75
N PRO A 13 0.02 -14.16 -15.03
CA PRO A 13 -1.17 -13.40 -15.46
C PRO A 13 -2.43 -13.71 -14.65
N PHE A 14 -2.70 -15.00 -14.40
CA PHE A 14 -3.84 -15.43 -13.57
C PHE A 14 -3.74 -14.92 -12.12
N GLY A 15 -2.55 -14.96 -11.52
CA GLY A 15 -2.34 -14.41 -10.17
C GLY A 15 -2.49 -12.90 -10.11
N GLY A 16 -2.11 -12.18 -11.17
CA GLY A 16 -2.38 -10.75 -11.31
C GLY A 16 -3.87 -10.47 -11.36
N PHE A 17 -4.63 -11.21 -12.18
CA PHE A 17 -6.09 -11.10 -12.23
C PHE A 17 -6.72 -11.35 -10.85
N CYS A 18 -6.36 -12.43 -10.16
CA CYS A 18 -6.87 -12.71 -8.80
C CYS A 18 -6.55 -11.57 -7.81
N ALA A 19 -5.36 -10.99 -7.86
CA ALA A 19 -4.98 -9.89 -6.98
C ALA A 19 -5.80 -8.62 -7.27
N GLU A 20 -5.99 -8.27 -8.54
CA GLU A 20 -6.82 -7.12 -8.95
C GLU A 20 -8.30 -7.33 -8.58
N THR A 21 -8.85 -8.53 -8.80
CA THR A 21 -10.23 -8.86 -8.42
C THR A 21 -10.42 -8.78 -6.90
N ALA A 22 -9.51 -9.37 -6.12
CA ALA A 22 -9.55 -9.28 -4.67
C ALA A 22 -9.45 -7.81 -4.21
N GLY A 23 -8.53 -7.05 -4.79
CA GLY A 23 -8.38 -5.63 -4.50
C GLY A 23 -9.63 -4.82 -4.84
N ALA A 24 -10.24 -5.06 -6.00
CA ALA A 24 -11.47 -4.41 -6.43
C ALA A 24 -12.65 -4.72 -5.50
N ILE A 25 -12.85 -5.99 -5.13
CA ILE A 25 -13.91 -6.40 -4.20
C ILE A 25 -13.73 -5.68 -2.86
N THR A 26 -12.50 -5.66 -2.31
CA THR A 26 -12.22 -4.96 -1.05
C THR A 26 -12.49 -3.47 -1.18
N LEU A 27 -12.00 -2.81 -2.23
CA LEU A 27 -12.15 -1.37 -2.41
C LEU A 27 -13.61 -0.97 -2.62
N ILE A 28 -14.37 -1.72 -3.42
CA ILE A 28 -15.80 -1.50 -3.62
C ILE A 28 -16.55 -1.69 -2.30
N GLY A 29 -16.27 -2.77 -1.56
CA GLY A 29 -16.88 -3.01 -0.26
C GLY A 29 -16.62 -1.87 0.73
N THR A 30 -15.37 -1.38 0.81
CA THR A 30 -15.02 -0.25 1.68
C THR A 30 -15.63 1.07 1.21
N ALA A 31 -15.76 1.27 -0.10
CA ALA A 31 -16.39 2.46 -0.67
C ALA A 31 -17.89 2.50 -0.37
N LEU A 32 -18.59 1.37 -0.52
CA LEU A 32 -20.01 1.24 -0.14
C LEU A 32 -20.23 1.46 1.35
N GLY A 33 -19.26 1.07 2.19
CA GLY A 33 -19.27 1.33 3.63
C GLY A 33 -18.85 2.75 4.04
N GLY A 34 -18.43 3.61 3.10
CA GLY A 34 -17.94 4.95 3.39
C GLY A 34 -16.62 4.99 4.17
N ILE A 35 -15.85 3.90 4.17
CA ILE A 35 -14.61 3.77 4.95
C ILE A 35 -13.42 4.19 4.08
N PRO A 36 -12.70 5.27 4.42
CA PRO A 36 -11.52 5.67 3.66
C PRO A 36 -10.38 4.67 3.88
N VAL A 37 -9.91 4.06 2.79
CA VAL A 37 -8.81 3.10 2.82
C VAL A 37 -7.76 3.44 1.75
N SER A 38 -6.53 2.97 1.96
CA SER A 38 -5.45 3.14 1.00
C SER A 38 -5.52 2.07 -0.09
N THR A 39 -5.72 2.48 -1.34
CA THR A 39 -5.69 1.60 -2.51
C THR A 39 -4.34 0.90 -2.69
N THR A 40 -3.25 1.58 -2.30
CA THR A 40 -1.89 1.02 -2.37
C THR A 40 -1.72 -0.12 -1.35
N HIS A 41 -2.22 0.03 -0.13
CA HIS A 41 -2.23 -1.05 0.86
C HIS A 41 -3.02 -2.25 0.37
N THR A 42 -4.22 -1.99 -0.15
CA THR A 42 -5.14 -3.04 -0.61
C THR A 42 -4.53 -3.88 -1.72
N ILE A 43 -4.02 -3.26 -2.80
CA ILE A 43 -3.46 -4.04 -3.92
C ILE A 43 -2.15 -4.73 -3.55
N THR A 44 -1.30 -4.08 -2.76
CA THR A 44 -0.03 -4.67 -2.31
C THR A 44 -0.29 -5.89 -1.42
N GLY A 45 -1.27 -5.80 -0.51
CA GLY A 45 -1.75 -6.91 0.31
C GLY A 45 -2.31 -8.06 -0.52
N ALA A 46 -3.17 -7.77 -1.50
CA ALA A 46 -3.73 -8.79 -2.39
C ALA A 46 -2.64 -9.53 -3.18
N ILE A 47 -1.65 -8.81 -3.70
CA ILE A 47 -0.48 -9.39 -4.39
C ILE A 47 0.33 -10.31 -3.45
N MET A 48 0.58 -9.88 -2.21
CA MET A 48 1.26 -10.71 -1.21
C MET A 48 0.44 -11.97 -0.88
N GLY A 49 -0.88 -11.84 -0.74
CA GLY A 49 -1.79 -12.96 -0.50
C GLY A 49 -1.76 -14.00 -1.62
N VAL A 50 -1.87 -13.57 -2.88
CA VAL A 50 -1.76 -14.48 -4.05
C VAL A 50 -0.41 -15.19 -4.08
N GLY A 51 0.67 -14.47 -3.77
CA GLY A 51 2.01 -15.06 -3.66
C GLY A 51 2.10 -16.13 -2.56
N ALA A 52 1.56 -15.82 -1.37
CA ALA A 52 1.59 -16.70 -0.21
C ALA A 52 0.77 -17.99 -0.43
N MET A 53 -0.34 -17.91 -1.19
CA MET A 53 -1.17 -19.07 -1.55
C MET A 53 -0.45 -20.09 -2.46
N GLN A 54 0.51 -19.64 -3.29
CA GLN A 54 1.33 -20.58 -4.06
C GLN A 54 2.39 -21.23 -3.16
N ARG A 55 3.11 -20.41 -2.39
CA ARG A 55 4.01 -20.83 -1.31
C ARG A 55 4.38 -19.61 -0.48
N PHE A 56 4.52 -19.77 0.83
CA PHE A 56 4.88 -18.66 1.70
C PHE A 56 6.24 -18.02 1.31
N SER A 57 7.20 -18.82 0.83
CA SER A 57 8.52 -18.36 0.37
C SER A 57 8.53 -17.71 -1.03
N ALA A 58 7.41 -17.66 -1.75
CA ALA A 58 7.32 -16.94 -3.03
C ALA A 58 7.25 -15.44 -2.82
N VAL A 59 6.79 -15.01 -1.65
CA VAL A 59 6.78 -13.61 -1.24
C VAL A 59 8.18 -13.23 -0.75
N ARG A 60 8.70 -12.13 -1.28
CA ARG A 60 9.96 -11.52 -0.85
C ARG A 60 9.71 -10.70 0.42
N TRP A 61 9.63 -11.36 1.57
CA TRP A 61 9.29 -10.73 2.85
C TRP A 61 10.19 -9.56 3.25
N GLY A 62 11.48 -9.59 2.90
CA GLY A 62 12.37 -8.44 3.12
C GLY A 62 12.03 -7.19 2.29
N VAL A 63 11.35 -7.35 1.14
CA VAL A 63 10.78 -6.21 0.38
C VAL A 63 9.46 -5.78 1.00
N ALA A 64 8.58 -6.73 1.32
CA ALA A 64 7.30 -6.45 1.99
C ALA A 64 7.49 -5.68 3.30
N GLY A 65 8.43 -6.11 4.15
CA GLY A 65 8.73 -5.43 5.41
C GLY A 65 9.25 -3.99 5.21
N ARG A 66 10.10 -3.76 4.21
CA ARG A 66 10.55 -2.40 3.86
C ARG A 66 9.39 -1.49 3.42
N ILE A 67 8.43 -2.04 2.69
CA ILE A 67 7.22 -1.33 2.29
C ILE A 67 6.38 -0.97 3.52
N VAL A 68 6.17 -1.91 4.45
CA VAL A 68 5.43 -1.65 5.70
C VAL A 68 6.11 -0.56 6.54
N TRP A 69 7.43 -0.63 6.68
CA TRP A 69 8.19 0.41 7.38
C TRP A 69 8.07 1.78 6.69
N ALA A 70 8.08 1.82 5.36
CA ALA A 70 7.86 3.06 4.63
C ALA A 70 6.47 3.64 4.92
N TRP A 71 5.42 2.81 4.94
CA TRP A 71 4.07 3.26 5.30
C TRP A 71 4.02 3.88 6.70
N ILE A 72 4.62 3.22 7.69
CA ILE A 72 4.67 3.72 9.07
C ILE A 72 5.45 5.03 9.13
N LEU A 73 6.62 5.14 8.48
CA LEU A 73 7.47 6.33 8.51
C LEU A 73 6.88 7.52 7.75
N THR A 74 6.07 7.30 6.72
CA THR A 74 5.46 8.39 5.94
C THR A 74 4.44 9.20 6.76
N ILE A 75 3.79 8.60 7.76
CA ILE A 75 2.82 9.29 8.63
C ILE A 75 3.49 10.37 9.48
N PRO A 76 4.48 10.07 10.35
CA PRO A 76 5.16 11.09 11.15
C PRO A 76 5.91 12.09 10.28
N ALA A 77 6.54 11.65 9.18
CA ALA A 77 7.21 12.55 8.26
C ALA A 77 6.24 13.60 7.69
N SER A 78 5.06 13.16 7.22
CA SER A 78 4.02 14.07 6.71
C SER A 78 3.49 14.99 7.81
N ALA A 79 3.30 14.49 9.02
CA ALA A 79 2.85 15.30 10.16
C ALA A 79 3.87 16.40 10.52
N ILE A 80 5.16 16.08 10.54
CA ILE A 80 6.24 17.05 10.79
C ILE A 80 6.26 18.12 9.71
N VAL A 81 6.22 17.72 8.44
CA VAL A 81 6.25 18.66 7.31
C VAL A 81 5.03 19.57 7.33
N ALA A 82 3.83 19.01 7.55
CA ALA A 82 2.60 19.79 7.65
C ALA A 82 2.63 20.77 8.84
N GLY A 83 3.11 20.33 10.00
CA GLY A 83 3.26 21.17 11.19
C GLY A 83 4.26 22.31 10.99
N ALA A 84 5.42 22.02 10.37
CA ALA A 84 6.43 23.03 10.06
C ALA A 84 5.90 24.07 9.05
N ALA A 85 5.19 23.62 8.01
CA ALA A 85 4.57 24.50 7.03
C ALA A 85 3.51 25.42 7.69
N TRP A 86 2.64 24.84 8.53
CA TRP A 86 1.64 25.61 9.27
C TRP A 86 2.26 26.65 10.19
N PHE A 87 3.31 26.28 10.94
CA PHE A 87 4.01 27.19 11.83
C PHE A 87 4.66 28.35 11.06
N LEU A 88 5.29 28.07 9.92
CA LEU A 88 5.92 29.09 9.08
C LEU A 88 4.88 30.06 8.50
N ILE A 89 3.76 29.54 7.98
CA ILE A 89 2.67 30.37 7.46
C ILE A 89 2.12 31.28 8.56
N ARG A 90 1.93 30.74 9.78
CA ARG A 90 1.45 31.53 10.92
C ARG A 90 2.42 32.65 11.30
N LEU A 91 3.73 32.38 11.31
CA LEU A 91 4.75 33.37 11.65
C LEU A 91 4.83 34.52 10.62
N LEU A 92 4.59 34.22 9.34
CA LEU A 92 4.60 35.21 8.27
C LEU A 92 3.30 36.03 8.19
N ALA A 93 2.19 35.48 8.69
CA ALA A 93 0.87 36.13 8.69
C ALA A 93 0.60 36.97 9.95
N THR A 94 1.52 36.96 10.92
CA THR A 94 1.57 37.87 12.09
C THR A 94 2.56 38.99 11.87
#